data_AF-A0A264W0Z9-F1
#
_entry.id   AF-A0A264W0Z9-F1
#
_cell.length_a   1.000
_cell.length_b   1.000
_cell.length_c   1.000
_cell.angle_alpha   90.00
_cell.angle_beta   90.00
_cell.angle_gamma   90.00
#
_symmetry.space_group_name_H-M   'P 1'
#
loop_
_entity.id
_entity.type
_entity.pdbx_description
1 polymer ?
#
loop_
_entity_poly.entity_id
_entity_poly.type
_entity_poly.pdbx_seq_one_letter_code
_entity_poly.pdbx_strand_id
1 'polypeptide(L)'
;QQTANRHQVTGPNLFQAVWGIVLSKYNFTNDVVFGTVVSGRPSEINGIETMAGLFINTIPVRVKVDRDAAFADIFSAVQQHAVEAERYD
;
A
#
# COMPACT_ATOMS: atom_id res chain seq x y z
N GLN A 1 9.34 -2.92 12.70
CA GLN A 1 8.22 -3.45 13.51
C GLN A 1 7.56 -2.44 14.44
N GLN A 2 8.29 -1.78 15.37
CA GLN A 2 7.65 -1.00 16.46
C GLN A 2 6.71 0.12 15.97
N THR A 3 7.10 0.88 14.95
CA THR A 3 6.26 1.96 14.37
C THR A 3 5.02 1.42 13.67
N ALA A 4 5.15 0.31 12.92
CA ALA A 4 4.03 -0.32 12.22
C ALA A 4 2.96 -0.81 13.21
N ASN A 5 3.39 -1.48 14.29
CA ASN A 5 2.50 -1.96 15.35
C ASN A 5 1.81 -0.81 16.10
N ARG A 6 2.52 0.30 16.33
CA ARG A 6 1.98 1.49 17.02
C ARG A 6 0.86 2.16 16.22
N HIS A 7 0.90 2.07 14.90
CA HIS A 7 -0.09 2.66 13.99
C HIS A 7 -1.06 1.64 13.38
N GLN A 8 -1.03 0.38 13.83
CA GLN A 8 -1.87 -0.71 13.30
C GLN A 8 -1.77 -0.87 11.76
N VAL A 9 -0.57 -0.64 11.20
CA VAL A 9 -0.31 -0.80 9.76
C VAL A 9 0.65 -1.95 9.49
N THR A 10 0.57 -2.53 8.30
CA THR A 10 1.53 -3.57 7.88
C THR A 10 2.88 -2.96 7.51
N GLY A 11 3.94 -3.77 7.56
CA GLY A 11 5.28 -3.36 7.12
C GLY A 11 5.31 -2.80 5.68
N PRO A 12 4.75 -3.51 4.68
CA PRO A 12 4.68 -3.04 3.30
C PRO A 12 3.97 -1.68 3.16
N ASN A 13 2.84 -1.50 3.83
CA ASN A 13 2.06 -0.26 3.73
C ASN A 13 2.80 0.92 4.35
N LEU A 14 3.55 0.70 5.44
CA LEU A 14 4.45 1.71 6.01
C LEU A 14 5.52 2.13 4.99
N PHE A 15 6.16 1.17 4.32
CA PHE A 15 7.18 1.46 3.31
C PHE A 15 6.60 2.21 2.10
N GLN A 16 5.44 1.79 1.60
CA GLN A 16 4.77 2.45 0.48
C GLN A 16 4.39 3.90 0.82
N ALA A 17 3.89 4.17 2.03
CA ALA A 17 3.58 5.52 2.47
C ALA A 17 4.84 6.42 2.57
N VAL A 18 5.92 5.91 3.19
CA VAL A 18 7.19 6.63 3.25
C VAL A 18 7.73 6.90 1.84
N TRP A 19 7.64 5.93 0.95
CA TRP A 19 8.04 6.07 -0.44
C TRP A 19 7.24 7.14 -1.18
N GLY A 20 5.91 7.18 -0.99
CA GLY A 20 5.06 8.23 -1.53
C GLY A 20 5.45 9.63 -1.05
N ILE A 21 5.81 9.77 0.24
CA ILE A 21 6.27 11.05 0.80
C ILE A 21 7.60 11.49 0.20
N VAL A 22 8.55 10.56 0.01
CA VAL A 22 9.82 10.84 -0.65
C VAL A 22 9.58 11.30 -2.08
N LEU A 23 8.79 10.56 -2.86
CA LEU A 23 8.46 10.93 -4.23
C LEU A 23 7.77 12.29 -4.32
N SER A 24 6.84 12.58 -3.41
CA SER A 24 6.15 13.87 -3.32
C SER A 24 7.15 15.02 -3.15
N LYS A 25 8.12 14.87 -2.23
CA LYS A 25 9.17 15.87 -1.99
C LYS A 25 10.08 16.09 -3.19
N TYR A 26 10.50 15.02 -3.86
CA TYR A 26 11.41 15.11 -5.00
C TYR A 26 10.75 15.62 -6.29
N ASN A 27 9.43 15.40 -6.44
CA ASN A 27 8.69 15.80 -7.64
C ASN A 27 7.85 17.06 -7.44
N PHE A 28 7.95 17.72 -6.27
CA PHE A 28 7.22 18.95 -5.93
C PHE A 28 5.69 18.84 -6.12
N THR A 29 5.13 17.64 -5.91
CA THR A 29 3.69 17.36 -6.03
C THR A 29 3.16 16.74 -4.75
N ASN A 30 1.91 17.04 -4.41
CA ASN A 30 1.22 16.44 -3.28
C ASN A 30 0.45 15.16 -3.67
N ASP A 31 0.50 14.74 -4.92
CA ASP A 31 -0.21 13.56 -5.42
C ASP A 31 0.76 12.73 -6.28
N VAL A 32 1.05 11.51 -5.83
CA VAL A 32 1.99 10.60 -6.48
C VAL A 32 1.35 9.24 -6.70
N VAL A 33 1.71 8.60 -7.81
CA VAL A 33 1.29 7.24 -8.15
C VAL A 33 2.52 6.41 -8.50
N PHE A 34 2.62 5.20 -7.97
CA PHE A 34 3.67 4.24 -8.31
C PHE A 34 3.11 2.82 -8.27
N GLY A 35 3.79 1.87 -8.92
CA GLY A 35 3.38 0.46 -8.93
C GLY A 35 3.88 -0.30 -7.69
N THR A 36 3.06 -1.22 -7.18
CA THR A 36 3.49 -2.24 -6.22
C THR A 36 3.08 -3.63 -6.68
N VAL A 37 3.87 -4.64 -6.34
CA VAL A 37 3.61 -6.03 -6.72
C VAL A 37 2.87 -6.72 -5.58
N VAL A 38 1.74 -7.35 -5.88
CA VAL A 38 0.94 -8.16 -4.97
C VAL A 38 0.93 -9.62 -5.43
N SER A 39 0.61 -10.54 -4.52
CA SER A 39 0.58 -11.98 -4.81
C SER A 39 -0.59 -12.36 -5.73
N GLY A 40 -1.70 -11.60 -5.70
CA GLY A 40 -2.96 -11.90 -6.39
C GLY A 40 -3.55 -13.25 -5.98
N ARG A 41 -3.44 -13.59 -4.69
CA ARG A 41 -3.95 -14.84 -4.11
C ARG A 41 -5.08 -14.54 -3.11
N PRO A 42 -6.34 -14.50 -3.55
CA PRO A 42 -7.47 -14.15 -2.68
C PRO A 42 -7.75 -15.27 -1.66
N SER A 43 -7.94 -14.88 -0.41
CA SER A 43 -8.04 -15.81 0.73
C SER A 43 -9.30 -16.69 0.72
N GLU A 44 -10.31 -16.34 -0.08
CA GLU A 44 -11.55 -17.09 -0.25
C GLU A 44 -11.36 -18.40 -1.05
N ILE A 45 -10.25 -18.53 -1.78
CA ILE A 45 -9.97 -19.70 -2.61
C ILE A 45 -9.15 -20.73 -1.82
N ASN A 46 -9.78 -21.87 -1.50
CA ASN A 46 -9.12 -22.97 -0.80
C ASN A 46 -7.91 -23.50 -1.61
N GLY A 47 -6.75 -23.56 -0.96
CA GLY A 47 -5.50 -24.06 -1.56
C GLY A 47 -4.80 -23.06 -2.49
N ILE A 48 -5.27 -21.80 -2.56
CA ILE A 48 -4.67 -20.79 -3.44
C ILE A 48 -3.17 -20.60 -3.22
N GLU A 49 -2.68 -20.71 -1.98
CA GLU A 49 -1.26 -20.52 -1.65
C GLU A 49 -0.33 -21.53 -2.33
N THR A 50 -0.83 -22.73 -2.67
CA THR A 50 -0.03 -23.80 -3.27
C THR A 50 -0.30 -23.99 -4.77
N MET A 51 -1.23 -23.23 -5.35
CA MET A 51 -1.57 -23.32 -6.77
C MET A 51 -0.44 -22.74 -7.65
N ALA A 52 -0.07 -23.50 -8.68
CA ALA A 52 0.79 -23.04 -9.75
C ALA A 52 -0.05 -22.31 -10.82
N GLY A 53 0.34 -21.10 -11.19
CA GLY A 53 -0.38 -20.24 -12.13
C GLY A 53 0.15 -18.81 -12.10
N LEU A 54 -0.36 -17.96 -12.99
CA LEU A 54 -0.05 -16.53 -13.01
C LEU A 54 -1.02 -15.79 -12.08
N PHE A 55 -0.54 -15.44 -10.89
CA PHE A 55 -1.31 -14.71 -9.87
C PHE A 55 -0.72 -13.34 -9.55
N ILE A 56 0.60 -13.16 -9.69
CA ILE A 56 1.24 -11.88 -9.38
C ILE A 56 0.64 -10.74 -10.20
N ASN A 57 0.36 -9.62 -9.53
CA ASN A 57 -0.22 -8.45 -10.17
C ASN A 57 0.58 -7.20 -9.78
N THR A 58 0.66 -6.23 -10.69
CA THR A 58 1.19 -4.89 -10.38
C THR A 58 0.05 -3.91 -10.31
N ILE A 59 -0.26 -3.43 -9.11
CA ILE A 59 -1.35 -2.49 -8.87
C ILE A 59 -0.81 -1.08 -8.63
N PRO A 60 -1.55 -0.02 -8.99
CA PRO A 60 -1.18 1.34 -8.67
C PRO A 60 -1.44 1.63 -7.19
N VAL A 61 -0.44 2.22 -6.53
CA VAL A 61 -0.58 2.85 -5.21
C VAL A 61 -0.57 4.35 -5.43
N ARG A 62 -1.64 5.03 -5.00
CA ARG A 62 -1.73 6.49 -5.02
C ARG A 62 -1.60 7.03 -3.60
N VAL A 63 -0.67 7.97 -3.40
CA VAL A 63 -0.47 8.64 -2.11
C VAL A 63 -0.70 10.13 -2.31
N LYS A 64 -1.67 10.67 -1.58
CA LYS A 64 -1.89 12.11 -1.47
C LYS A 64 -1.27 12.61 -0.16
N VAL A 65 -0.27 13.47 -0.29
CA VAL A 65 0.44 14.07 0.84
C VAL A 65 -0.15 15.45 1.09
N ASP A 66 -1.04 15.54 2.07
CA ASP A 66 -1.42 16.83 2.63
C ASP A 66 -0.30 17.31 3.56
N ARG A 67 0.12 18.56 3.41
CA ARG A 67 1.22 19.15 4.18
C ARG A 67 0.83 19.40 5.63
N ASP A 68 -0.47 19.53 5.90
CA ASP A 68 -1.01 19.78 7.23
C ASP A 68 -1.49 18.50 7.94
N ALA A 69 -1.50 17.36 7.24
CA ALA A 69 -1.88 16.08 7.82
C ALA A 69 -0.76 15.47 8.69
N ALA A 70 -1.15 14.76 9.75
CA ALA A 70 -0.19 13.98 10.50
C ALA A 70 0.29 12.79 9.67
N PHE A 71 1.53 12.35 9.90
CA PHE A 71 2.06 11.15 9.25
C PHE A 71 1.17 9.91 9.47
N ALA A 72 0.51 9.82 10.62
CA ALA A 72 -0.43 8.74 10.94
C ALA A 72 -1.65 8.69 9.99
N ASP A 73 -2.09 9.85 9.49
CA ASP A 73 -3.24 9.95 8.59
C ASP A 73 -2.87 9.42 7.21
N ILE A 74 -1.66 9.73 6.74
CA ILE A 74 -1.11 9.20 5.48
C ILE A 74 -0.98 7.67 5.57
N PHE A 75 -0.49 7.14 6.69
CA PHE A 75 -0.37 5.69 6.89
C PHE A 75 -1.74 4.99 6.88
N SER A 76 -2.73 5.57 7.55
CA SER A 76 -4.09 5.03 7.60
C SER A 76 -4.74 5.03 6.21
N ALA A 77 -4.55 6.10 5.44
CA ALA A 77 -5.04 6.18 4.06
C ALA A 77 -4.41 5.10 3.16
N VAL A 78 -3.08 4.92 3.22
CA VAL A 78 -2.39 3.88 2.44
C VAL A 78 -2.84 2.47 2.84
N GLN A 79 -3.03 2.22 4.14
CA GLN A 79 -3.58 0.95 4.64
C GLN A 79 -4.99 0.69 4.10
N GLN A 80 -5.86 1.69 4.11
CA GLN A 80 -7.21 1.56 3.59
C GLN A 80 -7.21 1.27 2.08
N HIS A 81 -6.39 1.97 1.30
CA HIS A 81 -6.24 1.72 -0.13
C HIS A 81 -5.72 0.31 -0.44
N ALA A 82 -4.81 -0.22 0.38
CA ALA A 82 -4.33 -1.60 0.22
C ALA A 82 -5.46 -2.62 0.47
N VAL A 83 -6.27 -2.43 1.50
CA VAL A 83 -7.42 -3.31 1.81
C VAL A 83 -8.51 -3.21 0.76
N GLU A 84 -8.74 -2.01 0.19
CA GLU A 84 -9.69 -1.84 -0.91
C GLU A 84 -9.19 -2.50 -2.19
N ALA A 85 -7.90 -2.45 -2.49
CA ALA A 85 -7.32 -3.09 -3.67
C ALA A 85 -7.50 -4.62 -3.64
N GLU A 86 -7.37 -5.26 -2.47
CA GLU A 86 -7.64 -6.69 -2.29
C GLU A 86 -9.07 -7.09 -2.68
N ARG A 87 -10.05 -6.17 -2.68
CA ARG A 87 -11.42 -6.49 -3.11
C ARG A 87 -11.60 -6.59 -4.63
N TYR A 88 -10.63 -6.08 -5.39
CA TYR A 88 -10.70 -6.02 -6.84
C TYR A 88 -9.69 -6.96 -7.52
N ASP A 89 -8.85 -7.64 -6.74
CA ASP A 89 -8.00 -8.75 -7.17
C ASP A 89 -8.74 -10.10 -7.02
#